data_AF-A0A2J6QQN2-F1
#
_entry.id   AF-A0A2J6QQN2-F1
#
_cell.length_a   1.000
_cell.length_b   1.000
_cell.length_c   1.000
_cell.angle_alpha   90.00
_cell.angle_beta   90.00
_cell.angle_gamma   90.00
#
_symmetry.space_group_name_H-M   'P 1'
#
loop_
_entity.id
_entity.type
_entity.pdbx_description
1 polymer ?
#
loop_
_entity_poly.entity_id
_entity_poly.type
_entity_poly.pdbx_seq_one_letter_code
_entity_poly.pdbx_strand_id
1 'polypeptide(L)'
;MQPSGGFCASCFALFIISLVLGGSPVSGDSQSLVDATAFSQLAGCAQGCFYTRSSPATACDVLGLAIGCPPSFCSHAQNSCYCQPDLQTSATDWLSSCVNSYCVSDQADINSAVSLYANYCLANGGTLTLPASVLASTTSSLQS
;
A
#
# COMPACT_ATOMS: atom_id res chain seq x y z
N MET A 1 24.88 -37.31 29.60
CA MET A 1 25.29 -36.24 30.53
C MET A 1 24.22 -35.16 30.53
N GLN A 2 23.50 -34.97 31.64
CA GLN A 2 22.64 -33.81 31.88
C GLN A 2 23.45 -32.73 32.60
N PRO A 3 23.17 -31.43 32.36
CA PRO A 3 23.42 -30.42 33.36
C PRO A 3 22.11 -29.97 34.02
N SER A 4 22.12 -30.06 35.35
CA SER A 4 21.19 -29.46 36.29
C SER A 4 21.61 -28.01 36.54
N GLY A 5 20.68 -27.06 36.60
CA GLY A 5 20.95 -25.69 37.01
C GLY A 5 19.69 -24.83 37.06
N GLY A 6 19.08 -24.72 38.24
CA GLY A 6 17.95 -23.82 38.50
C GLY A 6 18.41 -22.43 38.90
N PHE A 7 17.60 -21.42 38.57
CA PHE A 7 17.60 -20.12 39.26
C PHE A 7 16.16 -19.70 39.58
N CYS A 8 16.03 -19.23 40.81
CA CYS A 8 14.83 -18.96 41.58
C CYS A 8 13.93 -17.84 41.03
N ALA A 9 12.64 -18.12 41.11
CA ALA A 9 11.56 -17.29 41.63
C ALA A 9 11.84 -15.81 41.96
N SER A 10 11.08 -14.96 41.27
CA SER A 10 10.31 -13.83 41.80
C SER A 10 11.00 -12.46 41.98
N CYS A 11 10.89 -11.62 40.94
CA CYS A 11 10.62 -10.20 41.08
C CYS A 11 9.51 -9.80 40.10
N PHE A 12 8.46 -9.21 40.66
CA PHE A 12 7.24 -8.72 40.03
C PHE A 12 7.48 -7.85 38.77
N ALA A 13 6.74 -8.12 37.68
CA ALA A 13 5.85 -7.15 37.05
C ALA A 13 5.21 -7.75 35.78
N LEU A 14 3.88 -7.81 35.77
CA LEU A 14 3.08 -7.90 34.56
C LEU A 14 3.30 -6.65 33.71
N PHE A 15 3.92 -6.77 32.53
CA PHE A 15 3.79 -5.79 31.44
C PHE A 15 3.92 -6.50 30.08
N ILE A 16 2.77 -6.94 29.59
CA ILE A 16 2.23 -6.69 28.24
C ILE A 16 3.22 -6.67 27.06
N ILE A 17 3.03 -7.66 26.17
CA ILE A 17 2.89 -7.55 24.69
C ILE A 17 4.08 -6.83 23.99
N SER A 18 4.82 -7.49 23.11
CA SER A 18 4.34 -7.63 21.74
C SER A 18 4.97 -8.81 21.01
N LEU A 19 4.08 -9.68 20.56
CA LEU A 19 4.20 -10.42 19.32
C LEU A 19 4.77 -9.47 18.25
N VAL A 20 6.05 -9.60 17.92
CA VAL A 20 6.55 -9.03 16.66
C VAL A 20 5.91 -9.89 15.59
N LEU A 21 4.71 -9.50 15.16
CA LEU A 21 4.17 -9.89 13.86
C LEU A 21 5.28 -9.53 12.88
N GLY A 22 5.96 -10.54 12.37
CA GLY A 22 6.78 -10.40 11.19
C GLY A 22 5.85 -9.96 10.07
N GLY A 23 5.68 -8.65 9.91
CA GLY A 23 5.35 -8.10 8.61
C GLY A 23 6.45 -8.61 7.69
N SER A 24 6.06 -9.34 6.64
CA SER A 24 7.00 -9.71 5.59
C SER A 24 7.77 -8.46 5.19
N PRO A 25 9.11 -8.50 5.08
CA PRO A 25 9.84 -7.35 4.59
C PRO A 25 9.29 -7.04 3.20
N VAL A 26 8.53 -5.94 3.11
CA VAL A 26 8.20 -5.25 1.87
C VAL A 26 9.51 -5.13 1.10
N SER A 27 9.56 -5.72 -0.11
CA SER A 27 10.78 -5.82 -0.90
C SER A 27 11.43 -4.44 -1.03
N GLY A 28 12.77 -4.36 -0.94
CA GLY A 28 13.52 -3.12 -1.19
C GLY A 28 13.55 -2.71 -2.66
N ASP A 29 12.87 -3.47 -3.52
CA ASP A 29 12.76 -3.23 -4.94
C ASP A 29 11.87 -2.01 -5.23
N SER A 30 12.07 -1.45 -6.42
CA SER A 30 11.22 -0.38 -6.93
C SER A 30 9.83 -0.91 -7.25
N GLN A 31 8.82 -0.09 -7.00
CA GLN A 31 7.45 -0.41 -7.31
C GLN A 31 7.23 -0.52 -8.82
N SER A 32 6.35 -1.45 -9.17
CA SER A 32 5.96 -1.87 -10.51
C SER A 32 4.46 -1.74 -10.75
N LEU A 33 3.79 -0.84 -10.02
CA LEU A 33 2.34 -0.65 -10.10
C LEU A 33 1.90 -0.28 -11.53
N VAL A 34 2.72 0.50 -12.25
CA VAL A 34 2.48 0.87 -13.66
C VAL A 34 2.38 -0.35 -14.60
N ASP A 35 3.06 -1.46 -14.26
CA ASP A 35 3.09 -2.68 -15.07
C ASP A 35 1.88 -3.59 -14.78
N ALA A 36 1.08 -3.27 -13.76
CA ALA A 36 -0.11 -4.03 -13.43
C ALA A 36 -1.16 -3.90 -14.55
N THR A 37 -1.78 -5.02 -14.94
CA THR A 37 -2.88 -5.01 -15.92
C THR A 37 -4.04 -4.11 -15.46
N ALA A 38 -4.28 -4.01 -14.15
CA ALA A 38 -5.31 -3.13 -13.62
C ALA A 38 -4.97 -1.64 -13.77
N PHE A 39 -3.68 -1.27 -13.86
CA PHE A 39 -3.27 0.11 -14.16
C PHE A 39 -3.62 0.53 -15.59
N SER A 40 -3.40 -0.35 -16.57
CA SER A 40 -3.74 -0.07 -17.97
C SER A 40 -5.24 0.01 -18.22
N GLN A 41 -6.06 -0.51 -17.30
CA GLN A 41 -7.51 -0.45 -17.33
C GLN A 41 -8.09 0.82 -16.68
N LEU A 42 -7.30 1.58 -15.94
CA LEU A 42 -7.75 2.87 -15.39
C LEU A 42 -8.05 3.88 -16.50
N ALA A 43 -8.97 4.79 -16.23
CA ALA A 43 -9.12 5.98 -17.05
C ALA A 43 -7.78 6.72 -17.17
N GLY A 44 -7.47 7.25 -18.34
CA GLY A 44 -6.19 7.95 -18.58
C GLY A 44 -5.96 9.13 -17.63
N CYS A 45 -7.04 9.79 -17.18
CA CYS A 45 -6.98 10.85 -16.17
C CYS A 45 -6.54 10.32 -14.79
N ALA A 46 -6.98 9.10 -14.42
CA ALA A 46 -6.60 8.47 -13.16
C ALA A 46 -5.17 7.90 -13.21
N GLN A 47 -4.72 7.40 -14.36
CA GLN A 47 -3.31 7.03 -14.57
C GLN A 47 -2.37 8.20 -14.29
N GLY A 48 -2.78 9.41 -14.70
CA GLY A 48 -2.07 10.68 -14.45
C GLY A 48 -1.84 11.00 -12.97
N CYS A 49 -2.66 10.44 -12.07
CA CYS A 49 -2.54 10.66 -10.63
C CYS A 49 -1.48 9.80 -9.97
N PHE A 50 -1.08 8.71 -10.64
CA PHE A 50 0.06 7.90 -10.24
C PHE A 50 1.34 8.36 -10.93
N TYR A 51 1.24 8.75 -12.22
CA TYR A 51 2.41 9.06 -13.04
C TYR A 51 2.22 10.23 -14.01
N THR A 52 3.27 11.02 -14.27
CA THR A 52 3.21 12.22 -15.14
C THR A 52 2.97 11.95 -16.63
N ARG A 53 3.05 10.69 -17.08
CA ARG A 53 2.77 10.21 -18.44
C ARG A 53 2.22 8.79 -18.35
N SER A 54 1.33 8.37 -19.24
CA SER A 54 0.82 6.98 -19.34
C SER A 54 1.89 5.95 -19.80
N SER A 55 3.17 6.33 -19.85
CA SER A 55 4.28 5.55 -20.41
C SER A 55 5.31 5.21 -19.32
N PRO A 56 5.61 3.93 -19.06
CA PRO A 56 6.42 3.50 -17.92
C PRO A 56 7.92 3.89 -18.00
N ALA A 57 8.48 4.13 -19.19
CA ALA A 57 9.93 4.34 -19.34
C ALA A 57 10.44 5.75 -18.97
N THR A 58 9.55 6.73 -18.83
CA THR A 58 9.90 8.15 -18.56
C THR A 58 8.91 8.83 -17.62
N ALA A 59 8.03 8.05 -17.00
CA ALA A 59 7.02 8.53 -16.08
C ALA A 59 7.63 8.83 -14.71
N CYS A 60 7.34 10.01 -14.17
CA CYS A 60 7.66 10.31 -12.77
C CYS A 60 6.58 9.71 -11.88
N ASP A 61 6.96 9.03 -10.79
CA ASP A 61 6.04 8.51 -9.77
C ASP A 61 5.45 9.67 -8.94
N VAL A 62 4.33 10.22 -9.42
CA VAL A 62 3.62 11.35 -8.80
C VAL A 62 3.10 10.96 -7.43
N LEU A 63 2.52 9.77 -7.31
CA LEU A 63 2.00 9.30 -6.02
C LEU A 63 3.14 9.11 -5.02
N GLY A 64 4.24 8.47 -5.42
CA GLY A 64 5.42 8.28 -4.58
C GLY A 64 6.01 9.61 -4.09
N LEU A 65 6.09 10.62 -4.96
CA LEU A 65 6.49 11.98 -4.58
C LEU A 65 5.50 12.62 -3.60
N ALA A 66 4.20 12.48 -3.83
CA ALA A 66 3.15 13.09 -3.02
C ALA A 66 3.12 12.54 -1.58
N ILE A 67 3.38 11.24 -1.40
CA ILE A 67 3.39 10.59 -0.08
C ILE A 67 4.75 10.63 0.61
N GLY A 68 5.73 11.34 0.05
CA GLY A 68 7.04 11.48 0.68
C GLY A 68 7.90 10.22 0.59
N CYS A 69 7.71 9.41 -0.46
CA CYS A 69 8.58 8.29 -0.83
C CYS A 69 9.50 8.64 -2.00
N PRO A 70 10.50 9.52 -1.85
CA PRO A 70 11.43 9.84 -2.92
C PRO A 70 12.55 8.77 -3.00
N PRO A 71 12.66 8.01 -4.09
CA PRO A 71 13.90 7.29 -4.40
C PRO A 71 14.94 8.22 -5.06
N SER A 72 14.48 9.20 -5.85
CA SER A 72 15.18 10.29 -6.52
C SER A 72 14.15 11.02 -7.42
N PHE A 73 14.49 12.20 -7.98
CA PHE A 73 13.57 12.93 -8.85
C PHE A 73 13.14 12.06 -10.03
N CYS A 74 11.82 11.83 -10.16
CA CYS A 74 11.21 11.03 -11.23
C CYS A 74 11.66 9.55 -11.31
N SER A 75 11.98 8.93 -10.17
CA SER A 75 12.17 7.48 -10.08
C SER A 75 11.03 6.78 -9.32
N HIS A 76 10.86 5.49 -9.55
CA HIS A 76 9.84 4.64 -8.92
C HIS A 76 10.14 4.41 -7.45
N ALA A 77 9.20 4.76 -6.56
CA ALA A 77 9.38 4.56 -5.12
C ALA A 77 9.66 3.09 -4.77
N GLN A 78 10.42 2.84 -3.71
CA GLN A 78 10.57 1.47 -3.22
C GLN A 78 9.25 0.98 -2.64
N ASN A 79 8.91 -0.30 -2.84
CA ASN A 79 7.73 -0.93 -2.23
C ASN A 79 7.70 -0.74 -0.70
N SER A 80 8.88 -0.77 -0.09
CA SER A 80 9.06 -0.57 1.34
C SER A 80 8.55 0.74 1.90
N CYS A 81 8.63 1.81 1.10
CA CYS A 81 8.05 3.10 1.43
C CYS A 81 6.63 3.22 0.86
N TYR A 82 6.45 2.88 -0.42
CA TYR A 82 5.21 3.09 -1.15
C TYR A 82 4.00 2.40 -0.52
N CYS A 83 4.22 1.26 0.13
CA CYS A 83 3.18 0.44 0.78
C CYS A 83 3.23 0.46 2.30
N GLN A 84 3.96 1.42 2.87
CA GLN A 84 4.08 1.57 4.32
C GLN A 84 2.69 1.93 4.91
N PRO A 85 2.22 1.23 5.96
CA PRO A 85 0.84 1.36 6.45
C PRO A 85 0.43 2.78 6.87
N ASP A 86 1.36 3.57 7.42
CA ASP A 86 1.10 4.94 7.88
C ASP A 86 0.95 5.91 6.70
N LEU A 87 1.44 5.55 5.51
CA LEU A 87 1.34 6.35 4.29
C LEU A 87 0.11 6.01 3.43
N GLN A 88 -0.60 4.91 3.72
CA GLN A 88 -1.74 4.48 2.90
C GLN A 88 -2.91 5.47 2.93
N THR A 89 -3.15 6.12 4.07
CA THR A 89 -4.17 7.18 4.17
C THR A 89 -3.79 8.37 3.30
N SER A 90 -2.55 8.84 3.38
CA SER A 90 -2.05 9.93 2.53
C SER A 90 -2.10 9.59 1.05
N ALA A 91 -1.80 8.34 0.68
CA ALA A 91 -1.92 7.86 -0.70
C ALA A 91 -3.37 7.89 -1.19
N THR A 92 -4.29 7.41 -0.36
CA THR A 92 -5.73 7.38 -0.68
C THR A 92 -6.31 8.79 -0.83
N ASP A 93 -5.94 9.71 0.06
CA ASP A 93 -6.36 11.11 0.01
C ASP A 93 -5.82 11.82 -1.25
N TRP A 94 -4.54 11.58 -1.58
CA TRP A 94 -3.94 12.09 -2.81
C TRP A 94 -4.67 11.60 -4.06
N LEU A 95 -4.88 10.28 -4.17
CA LEU A 95 -5.56 9.68 -5.32
C LEU A 95 -6.99 10.19 -5.46
N SER A 96 -7.73 10.26 -4.35
CA SER A 96 -9.11 10.76 -4.36
C SER A 96 -9.17 12.22 -4.80
N SER A 97 -8.30 13.08 -4.26
CA SER A 97 -8.24 14.51 -4.61
C SER A 97 -7.79 14.73 -6.06
N CYS A 98 -6.80 13.98 -6.52
CA CYS A 98 -6.28 14.08 -7.88
C CYS A 98 -7.34 13.62 -8.89
N VAL A 99 -7.89 12.42 -8.72
CA VAL A 99 -8.91 11.88 -9.63
C VAL A 99 -10.14 12.78 -9.65
N ASN A 100 -10.60 13.26 -8.50
CA ASN A 100 -11.73 14.18 -8.44
C ASN A 100 -11.47 15.48 -9.24
N SER A 101 -10.23 15.95 -9.29
CA SER A 101 -9.85 17.17 -10.02
C SER A 101 -9.65 16.94 -11.52
N TYR A 102 -9.14 15.77 -11.93
CA TYR A 102 -8.74 15.48 -13.31
C TYR A 102 -9.75 14.61 -14.09
N CYS A 103 -10.59 13.84 -13.42
CA CYS A 103 -11.55 12.90 -14.04
C CYS A 103 -13.01 13.36 -13.99
N VAL A 104 -13.27 14.68 -13.93
CA VAL A 104 -14.65 15.23 -13.87
C VAL A 104 -15.48 14.61 -12.72
N SER A 105 -14.84 14.37 -11.57
CA SER A 105 -15.49 13.83 -10.37
C SER A 105 -16.26 12.52 -10.56
N ASP A 106 -15.73 11.55 -11.30
CA ASP A 106 -16.30 10.19 -11.36
C ASP A 106 -15.87 9.35 -10.14
N GLN A 107 -16.84 9.01 -9.28
CA GLN A 107 -16.62 8.17 -8.10
C GLN A 107 -16.12 6.77 -8.47
N ALA A 108 -16.46 6.24 -9.64
CA ALA A 108 -15.98 4.95 -10.11
C ALA A 108 -14.48 4.99 -10.40
N ASP A 109 -13.99 6.08 -10.99
CA ASP A 109 -12.56 6.29 -11.24
C ASP A 109 -11.78 6.45 -9.93
N ILE A 110 -12.34 7.18 -8.95
CA ILE A 110 -11.75 7.32 -7.61
C ILE A 110 -11.60 5.94 -6.97
N ASN A 111 -12.69 5.16 -6.94
CA ASN A 111 -12.71 3.84 -6.34
C ASN A 111 -11.73 2.89 -7.05
N SER A 112 -11.63 2.97 -8.37
CA SER A 112 -10.72 2.13 -9.16
C SER A 112 -9.25 2.46 -8.88
N ALA A 113 -8.90 3.74 -8.80
CA ALA A 113 -7.55 4.19 -8.45
C ALA A 113 -7.15 3.75 -7.02
N VAL A 114 -8.00 4.03 -6.03
CA VAL A 114 -7.74 3.66 -4.64
C VAL A 114 -7.63 2.14 -4.48
N SER A 115 -8.52 1.37 -5.14
CA SER A 115 -8.50 -0.09 -5.08
C SER A 115 -7.24 -0.67 -5.73
N LEU A 116 -6.77 -0.09 -6.84
CA LEU A 116 -5.51 -0.51 -7.46
C LEU A 116 -4.34 -0.38 -6.50
N TYR A 117 -4.19 0.79 -5.87
CA TYR A 117 -3.12 1.04 -4.89
C TYR A 117 -3.19 0.07 -3.70
N ALA A 118 -4.38 -0.08 -3.12
CA ALA A 118 -4.59 -0.97 -2.00
C ALA A 118 -4.27 -2.44 -2.33
N ASN A 119 -4.76 -2.93 -3.46
CA ASN A 119 -4.49 -4.30 -3.92
C ASN A 119 -3.01 -4.51 -4.25
N TYR A 120 -2.35 -3.51 -4.82
CA TYR A 120 -0.91 -3.55 -5.08
C TYR A 120 -0.14 -3.71 -3.77
N CYS A 121 -0.48 -2.91 -2.75
CA CYS A 121 0.23 -2.96 -1.48
C CYS A 121 -0.05 -4.24 -0.70
N LEU A 122 -1.27 -4.79 -0.76
CA LEU A 122 -1.55 -6.14 -0.27
C LEU A 122 -0.62 -7.19 -0.85
N ALA A 123 -0.48 -7.19 -2.18
CA ALA A 123 0.30 -8.20 -2.89
C ALA A 123 1.80 -8.09 -2.59
N ASN A 124 2.27 -6.91 -2.19
CA ASN A 124 3.69 -6.63 -1.95
C ASN A 124 4.06 -6.52 -0.46
N GLY A 125 3.22 -7.04 0.44
CA GLY A 125 3.54 -7.16 1.87
C GLY A 125 3.12 -5.98 2.75
N GLY A 126 2.40 -5.00 2.19
CA GLY A 126 1.73 -3.95 2.96
C GLY A 126 0.49 -4.48 3.68
N THR A 127 0.28 -4.08 4.93
CA THR A 127 -0.97 -4.33 5.65
C THR A 127 -1.97 -3.24 5.30
N LEU A 128 -3.15 -3.59 4.79
CA LEU A 128 -4.17 -2.61 4.45
C LEU A 128 -4.68 -1.85 5.69
N THR A 129 -4.71 -0.53 5.58
CA THR A 129 -5.56 0.34 6.39
C THR A 129 -6.68 0.88 5.48
N LEU A 130 -7.51 0.00 4.93
CA LEU A 130 -8.70 0.40 4.18
C LEU A 130 -9.89 0.64 5.13
N PRO A 131 -10.80 1.58 4.81
CA PRO A 131 -12.11 1.60 5.46
C PRO A 131 -12.85 0.27 5.19
N ALA A 132 -13.52 -0.26 6.21
CA ALA A 132 -14.15 -1.58 6.23
C ALA A 132 -15.16 -1.86 5.09
N SER A 133 -15.64 -0.81 4.42
CA SER A 133 -16.56 -0.92 3.28
C SER A 133 -15.96 -1.60 2.04
N VAL A 134 -14.63 -1.60 1.87
CA VAL A 134 -13.97 -2.22 0.70
C VAL A 134 -13.70 -3.71 0.91
N LEU A 135 -13.49 -4.14 2.16
CA LEU A 135 -13.26 -5.54 2.54
C LEU A 135 -14.53 -6.41 2.50
N ALA A 136 -15.72 -5.79 2.60
CA ALA A 136 -16.98 -6.52 2.60
C ALA A 136 -17.35 -7.10 1.22
N SER A 137 -16.77 -6.61 0.12
CA SER A 137 -17.14 -7.03 -1.24
C SER A 137 -16.54 -8.37 -1.69
N THR A 138 -15.57 -8.95 -0.95
CA THR A 138 -14.92 -10.21 -1.34
C THR A 138 -15.43 -11.45 -0.58
N THR A 139 -16.32 -11.30 0.39
CA THR A 139 -16.85 -12.42 1.19
C THR A 139 -18.28 -12.84 0.84
N SER A 140 -18.99 -12.14 -0.05
CA SER A 140 -20.38 -12.46 -0.41
C SER A 140 -20.57 -13.44 -1.58
N SER A 141 -19.52 -14.04 -2.15
CA SER A 141 -19.63 -14.93 -3.33
C SER A 141 -19.30 -16.41 -3.10
N LEU A 142 -19.19 -16.89 -1.86
CA LEU A 142 -19.08 -18.32 -1.56
C LEU A 142 -20.26 -18.80 -0.70
N GLN A 143 -21.44 -18.84 -1.31
CA GLN A 143 -22.53 -19.70 -0.85
C GLN A 143 -23.42 -20.14 -2.01
N SER A 144 -23.11 -21.31 -2.60
CA SER A 144 -24.05 -22.24 -3.23
C SER A 144 -23.38 -23.60 -3.41
#